data_AF-A0A1G8DMN1-F1
#
_entry.id   AF-A0A1G8DMN1-F1
#
_cell.length_a   1.000
_cell.length_b   1.000
_cell.length_c   1.000
_cell.angle_alpha   90.00
_cell.angle_beta   90.00
_cell.angle_gamma   90.00
#
_symmetry.space_group_name_H-M   'P 1'
#
loop_
_entity.id
_entity.type
_entity.pdbx_description
1 polymer ?
#
loop_
_entity_poly.entity_id
_entity_poly.type
_entity_poly.pdbx_seq_one_letter_code
_entity_poly.pdbx_strand_id
1 'polypeptide(L)'
;MRLNYTYSIKYENGKTYKQNPDKEQMGIEVTTDEYRKVVEGVLSGEAITNIQGVSELLARMSDDVLFADRFKNTDGSSRTKGLKKPRNITEIEFYMIDSEIQALKEMNNPLSILENQPEEMKIYRDDGSYVSIKSELGKVYIKSSKSGAGAMSMDIDTFLWKLDLPMGW
;
A
#
# COMPACT_ATOMS: atom_id res chain seq x y z
N MET A 1 9.08 -5.67 -1.17
CA MET A 1 7.64 -5.69 -1.50
C MET A 1 7.02 -4.55 -0.75
N ARG A 2 6.04 -3.86 -1.32
CA ARG A 2 5.45 -2.69 -0.62
C ARG A 2 4.11 -3.05 0.00
N LEU A 3 3.99 -2.82 1.30
CA LEU A 3 2.71 -2.85 2.02
C LEU A 3 2.18 -1.42 2.10
N ASN A 4 0.99 -1.17 1.57
CA ASN A 4 0.29 0.09 1.80
C ASN A 4 -0.59 -0.04 3.04
N TYR A 5 -0.59 1.00 3.86
CA TYR A 5 -1.35 1.00 5.11
C TYR A 5 -1.85 2.39 5.46
N THR A 6 -2.87 2.42 6.30
CA THR A 6 -3.28 3.61 7.05
C THR A 6 -3.12 3.36 8.54
N TYR A 7 -3.28 4.41 9.32
CA TYR A 7 -3.15 4.33 10.77
C TYR A 7 -4.18 5.21 11.49
N SER A 8 -4.37 4.92 12.77
CA SER A 8 -4.97 5.84 13.71
C SER A 8 -4.01 6.09 14.88
N ILE A 9 -4.06 7.30 15.42
CA ILE A 9 -3.28 7.73 16.59
C ILE A 9 -4.26 8.13 17.68
N LYS A 10 -4.00 7.67 18.89
CA LYS A 10 -4.57 8.21 20.12
C LYS A 10 -3.52 9.03 20.86
N TYR A 11 -3.85 10.28 21.12
CA TYR A 11 -2.99 11.19 21.87
C TYR A 11 -3.31 11.10 23.37
N GLU A 12 -2.35 11.47 24.22
CA GLU A 12 -2.51 11.48 25.69
C GLU A 12 -3.69 12.35 26.16
N ASN A 13 -4.02 13.42 25.43
CA ASN A 13 -5.16 14.29 25.73
C ASN A 13 -6.52 13.70 25.32
N GLY A 14 -6.58 12.42 24.92
CA GLY A 14 -7.79 11.72 24.51
C GLY A 14 -8.25 11.99 23.08
N LYS A 15 -7.60 12.91 22.35
CA LYS A 15 -7.92 13.12 20.93
C LYS A 15 -7.46 11.93 20.10
N THR A 16 -8.20 11.64 19.05
CA THR A 16 -7.87 10.61 18.07
C THR A 16 -7.76 11.22 16.68
N TYR A 17 -6.76 10.79 15.93
CA TYR A 17 -6.65 11.06 14.50
C TYR A 17 -6.71 9.74 13.75
N LYS A 18 -7.58 9.63 12.74
CA LYS A 18 -7.61 8.48 11.83
C LYS A 18 -7.31 8.98 10.43
N GLN A 19 -6.30 8.38 9.79
CA GLN A 19 -5.94 8.73 8.42
C GLN A 19 -7.07 8.35 7.46
N ASN A 20 -7.32 9.21 6.47
CA ASN A 20 -8.31 8.94 5.43
C ASN A 20 -7.62 8.21 4.25
N PRO A 21 -7.94 6.92 3.99
CA PRO A 21 -7.31 6.13 2.95
C PRO A 21 -7.51 6.67 1.53
N ASP A 22 -8.56 7.44 1.27
CA ASP A 22 -8.83 8.04 -0.04
C ASP A 22 -7.94 9.25 -0.34
N LYS A 23 -7.36 9.85 0.71
CA LYS A 23 -6.53 11.07 0.60
C LYS A 23 -5.06 10.80 0.78
N GLU A 24 -4.71 9.89 1.68
CA GLU A 24 -3.33 9.64 2.06
C GLU A 24 -3.16 8.20 2.55
N GLN A 25 -2.09 7.58 2.10
CA GLN A 25 -1.69 6.24 2.49
C GLN A 25 -0.19 6.24 2.74
N MET A 26 0.24 5.45 3.71
CA MET A 26 1.64 5.16 3.96
C MET A 26 2.04 3.93 3.16
N GLY A 27 3.32 3.82 2.80
CA GLY A 27 3.85 2.62 2.16
C GLY A 27 5.21 2.29 2.73
N ILE A 28 5.39 1.04 3.11
CA ILE A 28 6.61 0.53 3.71
C ILE A 28 7.11 -0.70 2.95
N GLU A 29 8.42 -0.81 2.81
CA GLU A 29 9.04 -2.02 2.27
C GLU A 29 9.03 -3.12 3.32
N VAL A 30 8.50 -4.27 2.94
CA VAL A 30 8.38 -5.47 3.76
C VAL A 30 9.00 -6.67 3.05
N THR A 31 9.40 -7.64 3.86
CA THR A 31 9.80 -8.96 3.39
C THR A 31 8.57 -9.78 3.01
N THR A 32 8.77 -10.84 2.24
CA THR A 32 7.70 -11.78 1.85
C THR A 32 7.06 -12.45 3.07
N ASP A 33 7.84 -12.79 4.10
CA ASP A 33 7.34 -13.41 5.34
C ASP A 33 6.49 -12.43 6.16
N GLU A 34 6.96 -11.18 6.32
CA GLU A 34 6.19 -10.13 6.99
C GLU A 34 4.86 -9.88 6.26
N TYR A 35 4.89 -9.73 4.94
CA TYR A 35 3.69 -9.52 4.14
C TYR A 35 2.71 -10.68 4.26
N ARG A 36 3.21 -11.93 4.20
CA ARG A 36 2.40 -13.15 4.39
C ARG A 36 1.64 -13.11 5.72
N LYS A 37 2.36 -12.88 6.83
CA LYS A 37 1.76 -12.83 8.17
C LYS A 37 0.71 -11.74 8.29
N VAL A 38 0.99 -10.55 7.73
CA VAL A 38 0.02 -9.45 7.71
C VAL A 38 -1.25 -9.83 6.95
N VAL A 39 -1.12 -10.40 5.75
CA VAL A 39 -2.27 -10.83 4.94
C VAL A 39 -3.07 -11.92 5.65
N GLU A 40 -2.42 -12.96 6.17
CA GLU A 40 -3.07 -14.06 6.88
C GLU A 40 -3.84 -13.57 8.12
N GLY A 41 -3.22 -12.72 8.94
CA GLY A 41 -3.86 -12.14 10.12
C GLY A 41 -5.04 -11.24 9.76
N VAL A 42 -4.86 -10.31 8.81
CA VAL A 42 -5.91 -9.38 8.38
C VAL A 42 -7.10 -10.12 7.75
N LEU A 43 -6.87 -11.13 6.91
CA LEU A 43 -7.93 -11.94 6.33
C LEU A 43 -8.67 -12.79 7.39
N SER A 44 -8.00 -13.13 8.48
CA SER A 44 -8.59 -13.79 9.66
C SER A 44 -9.32 -12.82 10.60
N GLY A 45 -9.33 -11.52 10.29
CA GLY A 45 -9.96 -10.48 11.11
C GLY A 45 -9.11 -9.96 12.26
N GLU A 46 -7.82 -10.29 12.29
CA GLU A 46 -6.88 -9.82 13.32
C GLU A 46 -6.35 -8.41 12.99
N ALA A 47 -6.25 -7.56 14.00
CA ALA A 47 -5.61 -6.25 13.87
C ALA A 47 -4.11 -6.42 13.64
N ILE A 48 -3.50 -5.62 12.76
CA ILE A 48 -2.07 -5.72 12.43
C ILE A 48 -1.18 -5.63 13.67
N THR A 49 -1.59 -4.84 14.66
CA THR A 49 -0.91 -4.68 15.96
C THR A 49 -0.85 -5.96 16.80
N ASN A 50 -1.75 -6.93 16.57
CA ASN A 50 -1.83 -8.18 17.33
C ASN A 50 -1.14 -9.36 16.62
N ILE A 51 -0.84 -9.22 15.32
CA ILE A 51 -0.24 -10.28 14.51
C ILE A 51 1.12 -10.68 15.11
N GLN A 52 1.31 -11.98 15.35
CA GLN A 52 2.56 -12.49 15.90
C GLN A 52 3.70 -12.46 14.87
N GLY A 53 4.90 -12.12 15.33
CA GLY A 53 6.10 -12.18 14.50
C GLY A 53 6.25 -11.05 13.48
N VAL A 54 5.55 -9.93 13.67
CA VAL A 54 5.71 -8.67 12.90
C VAL A 54 6.13 -7.49 13.77
N SER A 55 6.71 -7.73 14.95
CA SER A 55 7.09 -6.67 15.90
C SER A 55 8.12 -5.68 15.33
N GLU A 56 9.09 -6.16 14.55
CA GLU A 56 10.07 -5.30 13.88
C GLU A 56 9.42 -4.44 12.79
N LEU A 57 8.46 -5.00 12.04
CA LEU A 57 7.66 -4.25 11.08
C LEU A 57 6.85 -3.16 11.78
N LEU A 58 6.16 -3.49 12.88
CA LEU A 58 5.38 -2.53 13.67
C LEU A 58 6.26 -1.39 14.20
N ALA A 59 7.49 -1.68 14.63
CA ALA A 59 8.44 -0.64 15.04
C ALA A 59 8.77 0.32 13.90
N ARG A 60 9.09 -0.20 12.71
CA ARG A 60 9.37 0.62 11.51
C ARG A 60 8.16 1.44 11.08
N MET A 61 6.97 0.84 11.06
CA MET A 61 5.71 1.55 10.75
C MET A 61 5.43 2.66 11.77
N SER A 62 5.74 2.42 13.05
CA SER A 62 5.58 3.41 14.12
C SER A 62 6.54 4.58 13.93
N ASP A 63 7.81 4.33 13.60
CA ASP A 63 8.79 5.39 13.31
C ASP A 63 8.32 6.31 12.16
N ASP A 64 7.81 5.71 11.09
CA ASP A 64 7.26 6.45 9.95
C ASP A 64 6.04 7.29 10.33
N VAL A 65 5.13 6.73 11.14
CA VAL A 65 3.94 7.46 11.65
C VAL A 65 4.34 8.59 12.59
N LEU A 66 5.29 8.36 13.50
CA LEU A 66 5.80 9.38 14.42
C LEU A 66 6.48 10.52 13.65
N PHE A 67 7.21 10.19 12.59
CA PHE A 67 7.79 11.19 11.71
C PHE A 67 6.70 12.01 11.00
N ALA A 68 5.70 11.35 10.42
CA ALA A 68 4.58 12.00 9.73
C ALA A 68 3.74 12.90 10.67
N ASP A 69 3.47 12.46 11.90
CA ASP A 69 2.68 13.21 12.90
C ASP A 69 3.30 14.59 13.18
N ARG A 70 4.62 14.73 13.11
CA ARG A 70 5.32 16.02 13.30
C ARG A 70 4.85 17.08 12.31
N PHE A 71 4.40 16.67 11.13
CA PHE A 71 3.93 17.53 10.06
C PHE A 71 2.40 17.56 9.94
N LYS A 72 1.67 16.97 10.89
CA LYS A 72 0.20 17.00 10.94
C LYS A 72 -0.28 17.72 12.19
N ASN A 73 -1.44 18.35 12.10
CA ASN A 73 -2.22 18.75 13.26
C ASN A 73 -3.09 17.57 13.73
N THR A 74 -3.62 17.64 14.95
CA THR A 74 -4.45 16.56 15.51
C THR A 74 -5.78 16.36 14.77
N ASP A 75 -6.18 17.32 13.94
CA ASP A 75 -7.36 17.24 13.06
C ASP A 75 -7.02 16.66 11.68
N GLY A 76 -5.76 16.30 11.43
CA GLY A 76 -5.28 15.76 10.15
C GLY A 76 -4.80 16.79 9.13
N SER A 77 -4.94 18.09 9.40
CA SER A 77 -4.43 19.12 8.49
C SER A 77 -2.90 19.16 8.47
N SER A 78 -2.33 19.39 7.28
CA SER A 78 -0.88 19.44 7.08
C SER A 78 -0.25 20.72 7.61
N ARG A 79 1.00 20.61 8.08
CA ARG A 79 1.84 21.72 8.55
C ARG A 79 3.02 21.90 7.62
N THR A 80 3.41 23.14 7.38
CA THR A 80 4.64 23.47 6.62
C THR A 80 5.91 23.32 7.45
N LYS A 81 5.81 23.48 8.78
CA LYS A 81 6.92 23.30 9.71
C LYS A 81 6.60 22.19 10.71
N GLY A 82 7.53 21.24 10.81
CA GLY A 82 7.45 20.14 11.76
C GLY A 82 7.43 20.62 13.21
N LEU A 83 6.81 19.85 14.09
CA LEU A 83 6.83 20.11 15.52
C LEU A 83 8.26 20.04 16.08
N LYS A 84 8.56 20.99 16.97
CA LYS A 84 9.83 21.03 17.71
C LYS A 84 9.91 19.93 18.77
N LYS A 85 8.77 19.57 19.38
CA LYS A 85 8.65 18.50 20.36
C LYS A 85 7.65 17.46 19.84
N PRO A 86 7.95 16.15 19.90
CA PRO A 86 6.97 15.12 19.59
C PRO A 86 5.76 15.23 20.51
N ARG A 87 4.59 14.77 20.03
CA ARG A 87 3.42 14.64 20.90
C ARG A 87 3.52 13.35 21.71
N ASN A 88 2.91 13.36 22.88
CA ASN A 88 2.70 12.13 23.65
C ASN A 88 1.57 11.34 23.00
N ILE A 89 1.93 10.22 22.39
CA ILE A 89 1.02 9.28 21.74
C ILE A 89 0.91 8.07 22.66
N THR A 90 -0.33 7.67 22.95
CA THR A 90 -0.63 6.53 23.83
C THR A 90 -0.85 5.25 23.04
N GLU A 91 -1.29 5.36 21.80
CA GLU A 91 -1.64 4.21 20.97
C GLU A 91 -1.54 4.56 19.47
N ILE A 92 -1.02 3.62 18.70
CA ILE A 92 -1.04 3.65 17.23
C ILE A 92 -1.64 2.33 16.76
N GLU A 93 -2.72 2.40 16.00
CA GLU A 93 -3.30 1.23 15.32
C GLU A 93 -3.02 1.33 13.82
N PHE A 94 -2.72 0.18 13.20
CA PHE A 94 -2.42 0.08 11.77
C PHE A 94 -3.49 -0.74 11.05
N TYR A 95 -3.82 -0.31 9.83
CA TYR A 95 -4.82 -0.97 8.99
C TYR A 95 -4.30 -1.13 7.55
N MET A 96 -4.52 -2.29 6.97
CA MET A 96 -4.39 -2.48 5.52
C MET A 96 -5.53 -1.72 4.82
N ILE A 97 -5.32 -1.32 3.57
CA ILE A 97 -6.32 -0.57 2.81
C ILE A 97 -7.52 -1.48 2.51
N ASP A 98 -8.74 -1.01 2.76
CA ASP A 98 -9.96 -1.80 2.57
C ASP A 98 -10.11 -2.37 1.15
N SER A 99 -9.72 -1.59 0.13
CA SER A 99 -9.73 -2.07 -1.27
C SER A 99 -8.70 -3.17 -1.53
N GLU A 100 -7.54 -3.14 -0.87
CA GLU A 100 -6.55 -4.22 -0.94
C GLU A 100 -7.06 -5.47 -0.22
N ILE A 101 -7.69 -5.31 0.95
CA ILE A 101 -8.33 -6.42 1.67
C ILE A 101 -9.43 -7.05 0.82
N GLN A 102 -10.27 -6.24 0.17
CA GLN A 102 -11.36 -6.73 -0.66
C GLN A 102 -10.83 -7.49 -1.88
N ALA A 103 -9.83 -6.94 -2.57
CA ALA A 103 -9.17 -7.63 -3.68
C ALA A 103 -8.58 -8.97 -3.23
N LEU A 104 -7.89 -9.02 -2.08
CA LEU A 104 -7.36 -10.26 -1.53
C LEU A 104 -8.47 -11.28 -1.22
N LYS A 105 -9.63 -10.85 -0.71
CA LYS A 105 -10.77 -11.75 -0.43
C LYS A 105 -11.41 -12.34 -1.68
N GLU A 106 -11.33 -11.64 -2.80
CA GLU A 106 -11.88 -12.11 -4.09
C GLU A 106 -10.96 -13.13 -4.77
N MET A 107 -9.69 -13.22 -4.35
CA MET A 107 -8.74 -14.21 -4.88
C MET A 107 -9.00 -15.62 -4.34
N ASN A 108 -8.99 -16.61 -5.25
CA ASN A 108 -9.07 -18.03 -4.87
C ASN A 108 -7.92 -18.48 -3.95
N ASN A 109 -6.71 -17.92 -4.15
CA ASN A 109 -5.55 -18.13 -3.28
C ASN A 109 -4.81 -16.79 -3.10
N PRO A 110 -5.12 -16.01 -2.05
CA PRO A 110 -4.58 -14.67 -1.86
C PRO A 110 -3.06 -14.65 -1.66
N LEU A 111 -2.47 -15.74 -1.16
CA LEU A 111 -1.03 -15.84 -0.91
C LEU A 111 -0.22 -16.24 -2.16
N SER A 112 -0.89 -16.65 -3.24
CA SER A 112 -0.21 -16.94 -4.52
C SER A 112 0.53 -15.73 -5.10
N ILE A 113 0.15 -14.51 -4.71
CA ILE A 113 0.86 -13.27 -5.07
C ILE A 113 2.31 -13.23 -4.56
N LEU A 114 2.63 -14.05 -3.55
CA LEU A 114 3.99 -14.17 -3.00
C LEU A 114 4.85 -15.15 -3.79
N GLU A 115 4.23 -16.03 -4.56
CA GLU A 115 4.89 -17.10 -5.31
C GLU A 115 5.22 -16.68 -6.74
N ASN A 116 4.42 -15.76 -7.29
CA ASN A 116 4.61 -15.25 -8.63
C ASN A 116 5.74 -14.23 -8.66
N GLN A 117 6.80 -14.51 -9.44
CA GLN A 117 7.81 -13.49 -9.72
C GLN A 117 7.18 -12.34 -10.50
N PRO A 118 7.58 -11.07 -10.23
CA PRO A 118 7.11 -9.96 -11.03
C PRO A 118 7.54 -10.17 -12.49
N GLU A 119 6.57 -10.26 -13.39
CA GLU A 119 6.84 -10.39 -14.82
C GLU A 119 6.80 -8.98 -15.44
N GLU A 120 7.83 -8.63 -16.22
CA GLU A 120 7.86 -7.39 -16.99
C GLU A 120 7.98 -7.71 -18.48
N MET A 121 7.04 -7.21 -19.27
CA MET A 121 7.13 -7.19 -20.72
C MET A 121 7.41 -5.76 -21.20
N LYS A 122 8.32 -5.60 -22.15
CA LYS A 122 8.59 -4.32 -22.83
C LYS A 122 8.26 -4.43 -24.30
N ILE A 123 7.40 -3.54 -24.77
CA ILE A 123 7.06 -3.38 -26.19
C ILE A 123 7.82 -2.17 -26.70
N TYR A 124 8.80 -2.40 -27.59
CA TYR A 124 9.61 -1.35 -28.19
C TYR A 124 8.92 -0.76 -29.42
N ARG A 125 9.04 0.56 -29.59
CA ARG A 125 8.65 1.30 -30.78
C ARG A 125 9.85 1.50 -31.70
N ASP A 126 9.60 1.89 -32.94
CA ASP A 126 10.65 2.10 -33.95
C ASP A 126 11.66 3.20 -33.57
N ASP A 127 11.27 4.14 -32.72
CA ASP A 127 12.13 5.20 -32.21
C ASP A 127 12.96 4.80 -30.97
N GLY A 128 12.94 3.52 -30.59
CA GLY A 128 13.65 2.98 -29.42
C GLY A 128 12.98 3.26 -28.07
N SER A 129 11.89 4.02 -28.03
CA SER A 129 11.06 4.14 -26.83
C SER A 129 10.26 2.86 -26.57
N TYR A 130 9.78 2.66 -25.35
CA TYR A 130 9.03 1.44 -25.00
C TYR A 130 7.80 1.73 -24.13
N VAL A 131 6.88 0.76 -24.10
CA VAL A 131 5.87 0.61 -23.05
C VAL A 131 6.27 -0.60 -22.22
N SER A 132 6.33 -0.43 -20.90
CA SER A 132 6.50 -1.52 -19.95
C SER A 132 5.14 -1.90 -19.38
N ILE A 133 4.86 -3.20 -19.38
CA ILE A 133 3.72 -3.84 -18.70
C ILE A 133 4.34 -4.75 -17.64
N LYS A 134 4.14 -4.42 -16.37
CA LYS A 134 4.66 -5.18 -15.24
C LYS A 134 3.51 -5.74 -14.42
N SER A 135 3.49 -7.03 -14.15
CA SER A 135 2.60 -7.63 -13.16
C SER A 135 3.32 -7.70 -11.81
N GLU A 136 2.66 -7.23 -10.75
CA GLU A 136 3.18 -7.28 -9.39
C GLU A 136 2.01 -7.22 -8.39
N LEU A 137 1.96 -8.18 -7.46
CA LEU A 137 0.98 -8.23 -6.35
C LEU A 137 -0.49 -8.09 -6.78
N GLY A 138 -0.92 -8.87 -7.78
CA GLY A 138 -2.31 -8.84 -8.24
C GLY A 138 -2.68 -7.63 -9.11
N LYS A 139 -1.71 -6.74 -9.39
CA LYS A 139 -1.89 -5.54 -10.21
C LYS A 139 -1.00 -5.56 -11.44
N VAL A 140 -1.46 -4.87 -12.49
CA VAL A 140 -0.73 -4.61 -13.71
C VAL A 140 -0.39 -3.12 -13.77
N TYR A 141 0.89 -2.82 -13.96
CA TYR A 141 1.43 -1.49 -14.12
C TYR A 141 1.84 -1.27 -15.58
N ILE A 142 1.28 -0.23 -16.21
CA ILE A 142 1.57 0.14 -17.59
C ILE A 142 2.25 1.50 -17.59
N LYS A 143 3.50 1.56 -18.09
CA LYS A 143 4.31 2.79 -18.12
C LYS A 143 4.92 3.02 -19.49
N SER A 144 4.74 4.22 -20.03
CA SER A 144 5.44 4.66 -21.24
C SER A 144 6.79 5.27 -20.88
N SER A 145 7.86 4.89 -21.59
CA SER A 145 9.20 5.49 -21.43
C SER A 145 9.26 6.96 -21.87
N LYS A 146 8.26 7.44 -22.63
CA LYS A 146 8.13 8.84 -23.06
C LYS A 146 7.38 9.73 -22.06
N SER A 147 6.64 9.13 -21.13
CA SER A 147 5.82 9.89 -20.18
C SER A 147 6.56 10.03 -18.86
N GLY A 148 6.73 11.27 -18.40
CA GLY A 148 7.12 11.56 -17.02
C GLY A 148 5.99 11.36 -16.02
N ALA A 149 4.74 11.14 -16.48
CA ALA A 149 3.62 10.82 -15.61
C ALA A 149 3.80 9.42 -14.98
N GLY A 150 3.13 9.21 -13.84
CA GLY A 150 3.14 7.92 -13.14
C GLY A 150 2.64 6.77 -14.02
N ALA A 151 3.02 5.54 -13.66
CA ALA A 151 2.46 4.36 -14.30
C ALA A 151 0.95 4.28 -14.06
N MET A 152 0.19 3.88 -15.08
CA MET A 152 -1.20 3.46 -14.88
C MET A 152 -1.18 2.11 -14.15
N SER A 153 -2.02 1.93 -13.14
CA SER A 153 -2.16 0.65 -12.45
C SER A 153 -3.63 0.21 -12.43
N MET A 154 -3.87 -1.09 -12.58
CA MET A 154 -5.20 -1.70 -12.39
C MET A 154 -5.06 -3.15 -11.92
N ASP A 155 -6.12 -3.74 -11.38
CA ASP A 155 -6.13 -5.15 -10.98
C ASP A 155 -6.02 -6.07 -12.19
N ILE A 156 -5.38 -7.24 -12.02
CA ILE A 156 -5.10 -8.20 -13.11
C ILE A 156 -6.38 -8.61 -13.83
N ASP A 157 -7.46 -8.92 -13.11
CA ASP A 157 -8.72 -9.35 -13.74
C ASP A 157 -9.35 -8.24 -14.59
N THR A 158 -9.24 -7.00 -14.13
CA THR A 158 -9.69 -5.83 -14.92
C THR A 158 -8.84 -5.65 -16.18
N PHE A 159 -7.53 -5.88 -16.08
CA PHE A 159 -6.62 -5.81 -17.22
C PHE A 159 -6.94 -6.91 -18.25
N LEU A 160 -7.11 -8.16 -17.80
CA LEU A 160 -7.47 -9.29 -18.67
C LEU A 160 -8.83 -9.07 -19.34
N TRP A 161 -9.83 -8.61 -18.59
CA TRP A 161 -11.14 -8.27 -19.15
C TRP A 161 -11.05 -7.21 -20.25
N LYS A 162 -10.18 -6.20 -20.10
CA LYS A 162 -9.96 -5.19 -21.14
C LYS A 162 -9.25 -5.74 -22.39
N LEU A 163 -8.42 -6.78 -22.24
CA LEU A 163 -7.79 -7.46 -23.37
C LEU A 163 -8.77 -8.36 -24.13
N ASP A 164 -9.73 -8.96 -23.43
CA ASP A 164 -10.77 -9.84 -23.99
C ASP A 164 -11.91 -9.08 -24.70
N LEU A 165 -11.95 -7.75 -24.62
CA LEU A 165 -12.86 -6.97 -25.46
C LEU A 165 -12.43 -7.09 -26.93
N PRO A 166 -13.35 -7.33 -27.88
CA PRO A 166 -13.02 -7.22 -29.29
C PRO A 166 -12.48 -5.81 -29.52
N MET A 167 -11.20 -5.73 -29.88
CA MET A 167 -10.49 -4.51 -30.18
C MET A 167 -11.13 -3.86 -31.41
N GLY A 168 -12.23 -3.14 -31.20
CA GLY A 168 -12.84 -2.24 -32.16
C GLY A 168 -11.98 -0.99 -32.28
N TRP A 169 -10.98 -1.07 -33.16
CA TRP A 169 -10.32 0.09 -33.75
C TRP A 169 -11.02 0.45 -35.05
#